data_AF-A0A2N3CBH7-F1
#
_entry.id   AF-A0A2N3CBH7-F1
#
_cell.length_a   1.000
_cell.length_b   1.000
_cell.length_c   1.000
_cell.angle_alpha   90.00
_cell.angle_beta   90.00
_cell.angle_gamma   90.00
#
_symmetry.space_group_name_H-M   'P 1'
#
loop_
_entity.id
_entity.type
_entity.pdbx_description
1 polymer ?
#
loop_
_entity_poly.entity_id
_entity_poly.type
_entity_poly.pdbx_seq_one_letter_code
_entity_poly.pdbx_strand_id
1 'polypeptide(L)'
;MKPFYALFALTLAASVGACNPSPEMDSLDADTPQDMAFHSPAIATAEPDEGDTLNAADTLSLSPFKPATVEIYCSFHRPAQNGELGDLIFMTEIAGVPAPAAIGLEGQPVRLEEVSKSAKEGAGVWTYHNAQRPVEVQLTLTETAEGSEYRSYEGTIRITDPALGDIIPIEGTCGV
;
A
#
# COMPACT_ATOMS: atom_id res chain seq x y z
N MET A 1 51.26 -43.03 3.48
CA MET A 1 52.41 -42.35 2.83
C MET A 1 51.98 -40.95 2.41
N LYS A 2 52.85 -39.95 2.60
CA LYS A 2 52.91 -38.66 1.87
C LYS A 2 54.06 -38.81 0.83
N PRO A 3 54.34 -37.91 -0.15
CA PRO A 3 54.20 -36.45 0.00
C PRO A 3 53.98 -35.59 -1.29
N PHE A 4 53.94 -34.24 -1.09
CA PHE A 4 54.36 -33.14 -2.00
C PHE A 4 53.67 -33.02 -3.41
N TYR A 5 53.66 -31.91 -4.14
CA TYR A 5 54.18 -30.51 -4.05
C TYR A 5 53.17 -29.59 -4.82
N ALA A 6 53.18 -28.25 -4.84
CA ALA A 6 53.98 -27.17 -4.23
C ALA A 6 53.11 -25.88 -4.11
N LEU A 7 53.73 -24.75 -3.73
CA LEU A 7 53.18 -23.39 -3.85
C LEU A 7 53.49 -22.77 -5.22
N PHE A 8 52.74 -21.73 -5.62
CA PHE A 8 53.26 -20.64 -6.45
C PHE A 8 52.88 -19.29 -5.85
N ALA A 9 53.83 -18.34 -5.88
CA ALA A 9 53.72 -16.98 -5.36
C ALA A 9 54.56 -16.03 -6.23
N LEU A 10 54.57 -14.73 -5.89
CA LEU A 10 55.22 -13.58 -6.57
C LEU A 10 54.50 -13.03 -7.83
N THR A 11 54.49 -11.71 -8.11
CA THR A 11 54.54 -10.47 -7.29
C THR A 11 54.21 -9.25 -8.18
N LEU A 12 53.69 -8.18 -7.54
CA LEU A 12 53.71 -6.74 -7.89
C LEU A 12 54.10 -6.27 -9.32
N ALA A 13 53.30 -5.33 -9.84
CA ALA A 13 53.81 -4.08 -10.40
C ALA A 13 52.87 -2.91 -10.07
N ALA A 14 53.41 -1.79 -9.58
CA ALA A 14 52.67 -0.55 -9.36
C ALA A 14 53.14 0.51 -10.36
N SER A 15 52.22 1.31 -10.88
CA SER A 15 52.54 2.46 -11.72
C SER A 15 51.68 3.66 -11.33
N VAL A 16 52.29 4.63 -10.65
CA VAL A 16 51.75 5.99 -10.48
C VAL A 16 51.95 6.76 -11.78
N GLY A 17 50.92 7.45 -12.24
CA GLY A 17 50.96 8.35 -13.38
C GLY A 17 49.84 9.37 -13.26
N ALA A 18 50.18 10.59 -12.84
CA ALA A 18 49.24 11.70 -12.79
C ALA A 18 49.14 12.38 -14.16
N CYS A 19 47.94 12.79 -14.56
CA CYS A 19 47.66 14.06 -15.24
C CYS A 19 46.15 14.23 -15.42
N ASN A 20 45.62 15.34 -14.89
CA ASN A 20 44.27 15.82 -15.20
C ASN A 20 44.35 16.61 -16.52
N PRO A 21 43.30 16.55 -17.37
CA PRO A 21 42.74 17.82 -17.81
C PRO A 21 41.21 17.85 -17.76
N SER A 22 40.69 18.93 -17.18
CA SER A 22 39.32 19.39 -17.41
C SER A 22 39.20 19.99 -18.83
N PRO A 23 38.04 19.83 -19.48
CA PRO A 23 37.50 20.84 -20.36
C PRO A 23 36.16 21.38 -19.82
N GLU A 24 35.92 22.67 -20.02
CA GLU A 24 34.69 23.35 -19.61
C GLU A 24 33.56 23.17 -20.64
N MET A 25 32.33 23.36 -20.14
CA MET A 25 31.06 23.68 -20.83
C MET A 25 31.04 23.79 -22.37
N ASP A 26 30.05 23.13 -22.98
CA ASP A 26 28.93 23.90 -23.55
C ASP A 26 27.60 23.12 -23.48
N SER A 27 26.51 23.86 -23.64
CA SER A 27 25.10 23.49 -23.44
C SER A 27 24.56 22.35 -24.31
N LEU A 28 23.64 21.56 -23.73
CA LEU A 28 22.40 21.11 -24.38
C LEU A 28 21.40 20.55 -23.34
N ASP A 29 20.22 21.15 -23.34
CA ASP A 29 18.94 20.73 -22.74
C ASP A 29 18.93 20.14 -21.32
N ALA A 30 18.48 21.01 -20.40
CA ALA A 30 17.73 20.58 -19.23
C ALA A 30 16.37 20.01 -19.68
N ASP A 31 16.36 18.76 -20.14
CA ASP A 31 15.13 17.98 -20.14
C ASP A 31 14.80 17.71 -18.67
N THR A 32 13.94 18.59 -18.16
CA THR A 32 13.32 18.52 -16.83
C THR A 32 12.91 17.06 -16.62
N PRO A 33 13.21 16.41 -15.47
CA PRO A 33 12.65 15.10 -15.21
C PRO A 33 11.13 15.24 -15.32
N GLN A 34 10.57 14.69 -16.41
CA GLN A 34 9.16 14.90 -16.72
C GLN A 34 8.40 14.44 -15.50
N ASP A 35 7.63 15.39 -14.97
CA ASP A 35 6.83 15.23 -13.77
C ASP A 35 6.15 13.87 -13.90
N MET A 36 6.62 12.90 -13.10
CA MET A 36 6.00 11.59 -13.07
C MET A 36 4.65 11.88 -12.49
N ALA A 37 3.67 12.08 -13.36
CA ALA A 37 2.30 12.36 -13.04
C ALA A 37 1.78 11.13 -12.31
N PHE A 38 2.05 11.10 -11.00
CA PHE A 38 1.39 10.27 -10.03
C PHE A 38 -0.08 10.36 -10.44
N HIS A 39 -0.63 9.24 -10.90
CA HIS A 39 -2.06 9.12 -11.10
C HIS A 39 -2.69 9.09 -9.70
N SER A 40 -2.64 10.26 -9.05
CA SER A 40 -3.45 10.61 -7.91
C SER A 40 -4.88 10.39 -8.36
N PRO A 41 -5.68 9.59 -7.64
CA PRO A 41 -6.94 9.09 -8.19
C PRO A 41 -7.86 10.21 -8.66
N ALA A 42 -8.74 9.92 -9.61
CA ALA A 42 -9.90 10.77 -9.89
C ALA A 42 -11.04 10.42 -8.93
N ILE A 43 -10.82 10.63 -7.62
CA ILE A 43 -11.97 10.70 -6.69
C ILE A 43 -12.59 12.07 -6.89
N ALA A 44 -13.91 12.09 -7.11
CA ALA A 44 -14.68 13.31 -6.95
C ALA A 44 -14.53 13.75 -5.49
N THR A 45 -13.69 14.75 -5.24
CA THR A 45 -13.57 15.38 -3.92
C THR A 45 -14.95 15.91 -3.57
N ALA A 46 -15.67 15.20 -2.70
CA ALA A 46 -16.72 15.83 -1.93
C ALA A 46 -16.01 16.91 -1.10
N GLU A 47 -16.31 18.18 -1.38
CA GLU A 47 -15.91 19.25 -0.48
C GLU A 47 -16.42 18.86 0.93
N PRO A 48 -15.58 18.91 1.97
CA PRO A 48 -16.06 18.66 3.32
C PRO A 48 -17.16 19.67 3.61
N ASP A 49 -18.35 19.19 3.98
CA ASP A 49 -19.41 20.08 4.43
C ASP A 49 -18.89 20.79 5.70
N GLU A 50 -18.69 22.11 5.63
CA GLU A 50 -18.14 22.92 6.73
C GLU A 50 -19.19 23.05 7.86
N GLY A 51 -19.43 21.95 8.56
CA GLY A 51 -20.51 21.86 9.55
C GLY A 51 -20.32 20.83 10.65
N ASP A 52 -19.67 19.69 10.39
CA ASP A 52 -19.61 18.59 11.37
C ASP A 52 -18.30 18.55 12.15
N THR A 53 -18.29 19.18 13.33
CA THR A 53 -17.24 18.99 14.31
C THR A 53 -17.39 17.62 14.96
N LEU A 54 -16.69 16.61 14.42
CA LEU A 54 -16.60 15.27 15.01
C LEU A 54 -16.28 15.37 16.51
N ASN A 55 -17.19 14.89 17.36
CA ASN A 55 -16.92 14.80 18.79
C ASN A 55 -15.89 13.68 19.01
N ALA A 56 -14.83 13.95 19.77
CA ALA A 56 -13.77 12.99 20.10
C ALA A 56 -14.20 11.82 21.01
N ALA A 57 -15.50 11.56 21.10
CA ALA A 57 -16.13 10.47 21.86
C ALA A 57 -16.96 9.51 20.97
N ASP A 58 -17.19 9.87 19.71
CA ASP A 58 -17.95 9.02 18.78
C ASP A 58 -16.99 8.08 18.04
N THR A 59 -17.29 6.78 18.05
CA THR A 59 -16.48 5.76 17.36
C THR A 59 -16.66 5.90 15.85
N LEU A 60 -15.56 6.17 15.13
CA LEU A 60 -15.53 6.17 13.66
C LEU A 60 -16.17 4.90 13.08
N SER A 61 -17.15 5.08 12.20
CA SER A 61 -17.98 3.99 11.68
C SER A 61 -17.75 3.72 10.20
N LEU A 62 -17.45 2.46 9.87
CA LEU A 62 -17.33 2.01 8.47
C LEU A 62 -18.68 2.03 7.78
N SER A 63 -18.72 2.72 6.64
CA SER A 63 -19.86 2.77 5.74
C SER A 63 -19.58 2.00 4.46
N PRO A 64 -20.60 1.43 3.78
CA PRO A 64 -20.45 1.05 2.38
C PRO A 64 -20.02 2.26 1.54
N PHE A 65 -19.24 2.03 0.49
CA PHE A 65 -19.01 3.03 -0.55
C PHE A 65 -19.01 2.41 -1.95
N LYS A 66 -19.31 3.22 -2.96
CA LYS A 66 -19.22 2.81 -4.36
C LYS A 66 -17.80 3.06 -4.87
N PRO A 67 -17.16 2.10 -5.58
CA PRO A 67 -15.89 2.34 -6.23
C PRO A 67 -15.94 3.53 -7.21
N ALA A 68 -14.88 4.34 -7.20
CA ALA A 68 -14.67 5.41 -8.18
C ALA A 68 -14.05 4.89 -9.49
N THR A 69 -13.40 3.72 -9.45
CA THR A 69 -12.72 3.08 -10.58
C THR A 69 -13.29 1.69 -10.89
N VAL A 70 -12.95 1.16 -12.07
CA VAL A 70 -13.13 -0.24 -12.47
C VAL A 70 -11.85 -1.07 -12.35
N GLU A 71 -10.71 -0.41 -12.19
CA GLU A 71 -9.41 -1.03 -11.92
C GLU A 71 -9.32 -1.24 -10.41
N ILE A 72 -9.84 -2.37 -9.92
CA ILE A 72 -9.84 -2.71 -8.49
C ILE A 72 -9.07 -4.01 -8.30
N TYR A 73 -7.86 -3.92 -7.75
CA TYR A 73 -7.00 -5.06 -7.46
C TYR A 73 -7.42 -5.84 -6.22
N CYS A 74 -7.85 -5.17 -5.14
CA CYS A 74 -8.39 -5.83 -3.95
C CYS A 74 -9.75 -5.24 -3.56
N SER A 75 -10.70 -6.08 -3.18
CA SER A 75 -12.02 -5.69 -2.64
C SER A 75 -12.31 -6.43 -1.35
N PHE A 76 -12.65 -5.70 -0.28
CA PHE A 76 -12.99 -6.26 1.03
C PHE A 76 -14.34 -5.76 1.54
N HIS A 77 -15.18 -6.74 1.87
CA HIS A 77 -16.58 -6.58 2.20
C HIS A 77 -16.85 -7.02 3.64
N ARG A 78 -17.98 -6.56 4.21
CA ARG A 78 -18.59 -7.25 5.35
C ARG A 78 -18.93 -8.70 4.93
N PRO A 79 -18.94 -9.68 5.85
CA PRO A 79 -19.25 -11.07 5.52
C PRO A 79 -20.64 -11.21 4.89
N ALA A 80 -20.76 -12.10 3.91
CA ALA A 80 -22.01 -12.35 3.21
C ALA A 80 -23.18 -12.65 4.17
N GLN A 81 -24.32 -12.00 3.93
CA GLN A 81 -25.57 -12.29 4.63
C GLN A 81 -26.53 -12.99 3.68
N ASN A 82 -26.99 -14.18 4.05
CA ASN A 82 -27.91 -15.00 3.25
C ASN A 82 -27.43 -15.35 1.83
N GLY A 83 -26.12 -15.28 1.56
CA GLY A 83 -25.52 -15.54 0.24
C GLY A 83 -25.44 -14.32 -0.68
N GLU A 84 -25.85 -13.14 -0.22
CA GLU A 84 -25.56 -11.87 -0.88
C GLU A 84 -24.18 -11.36 -0.44
N LEU A 85 -23.38 -10.85 -1.40
CA LEU A 85 -22.10 -10.22 -1.13
C LEU A 85 -22.32 -8.99 -0.24
N GLY A 86 -21.58 -8.90 0.87
CA GLY A 86 -21.77 -7.82 1.84
C GLY A 86 -21.32 -6.44 1.36
N ASP A 87 -21.57 -5.44 2.21
CA ASP A 87 -21.14 -4.05 1.96
C ASP A 87 -19.64 -3.96 1.69
N LEU A 88 -19.24 -3.37 0.56
CA LEU A 88 -17.84 -3.03 0.27
C LEU A 88 -17.38 -1.89 1.18
N ILE A 89 -16.37 -2.15 2.01
CA ILE A 89 -15.86 -1.17 2.98
C ILE A 89 -14.40 -0.79 2.79
N PHE A 90 -13.60 -1.57 2.05
CA PHE A 90 -12.22 -1.24 1.70
C PHE A 90 -11.84 -1.76 0.31
N MET A 91 -10.98 -1.04 -0.43
CA MET A 91 -10.40 -1.49 -1.70
C MET A 91 -8.95 -1.03 -1.92
N THR A 92 -8.26 -1.69 -2.86
CA THR A 92 -7.07 -1.13 -3.53
C THR A 92 -7.27 -1.13 -5.04
N GLU A 93 -6.76 -0.10 -5.74
CA GLU A 93 -7.02 0.08 -7.17
C GLU A 93 -6.03 -0.72 -8.03
N ILE A 94 -4.72 -0.47 -7.90
CA ILE A 94 -3.70 -1.03 -8.79
C ILE A 94 -2.81 -2.04 -8.05
N ALA A 95 -2.46 -3.14 -8.72
CA ALA A 95 -1.52 -4.15 -8.22
C ALA A 95 -0.11 -3.55 -8.02
N GLY A 96 0.41 -3.58 -6.80
CA GLY A 96 1.74 -3.05 -6.49
C GLY A 96 1.99 -2.86 -4.99
N VAL A 97 3.16 -2.30 -4.68
CA VAL A 97 3.58 -1.85 -3.35
C VAL A 97 4.35 -0.54 -3.51
N PRO A 98 3.88 0.61 -2.98
CA PRO A 98 2.58 0.79 -2.32
C PRO A 98 1.41 0.80 -3.32
N ALA A 99 0.29 0.17 -2.97
CA ALA A 99 -0.94 0.23 -3.78
C ALA A 99 -1.85 1.38 -3.30
N PRO A 100 -2.45 2.20 -4.19
CA PRO A 100 -3.49 3.15 -3.81
C PRO A 100 -4.69 2.44 -3.16
N ALA A 101 -5.17 2.95 -2.03
CA ALA A 101 -6.24 2.34 -1.26
C ALA A 101 -7.34 3.35 -0.89
N ALA A 102 -8.54 2.85 -0.63
CA ALA A 102 -9.67 3.63 -0.16
C ALA A 102 -10.55 2.84 0.81
N ILE A 103 -11.19 3.56 1.74
CA ILE A 103 -12.12 3.02 2.75
C ILE A 103 -13.40 3.84 2.78
N GLY A 104 -14.53 3.21 3.07
CA GLY A 104 -15.79 3.91 3.34
C GLY A 104 -15.89 4.30 4.80
N LEU A 105 -15.86 5.60 5.10
CA LEU A 105 -15.95 6.15 6.45
C LEU A 105 -17.05 7.20 6.49
N GLU A 106 -18.03 7.05 7.39
CA GLU A 106 -19.08 8.05 7.64
C GLU A 106 -19.86 8.48 6.38
N GLY A 107 -20.02 7.56 5.43
CA GLY A 107 -20.71 7.79 4.15
C GLY A 107 -19.83 8.38 3.04
N GLN A 108 -18.53 8.62 3.30
CA GLN A 108 -17.59 9.19 2.34
C GLN A 108 -16.44 8.23 2.01
N PRO A 109 -15.96 8.20 0.75
CA PRO A 109 -14.74 7.47 0.40
C PRO A 109 -13.50 8.26 0.86
N VAL A 110 -12.71 7.68 1.75
CA VAL A 110 -11.46 8.26 2.27
C VAL A 110 -10.27 7.56 1.61
N ARG A 111 -9.37 8.33 1.00
CA ARG A 111 -8.09 7.83 0.46
C ARG A 111 -7.17 7.39 1.57
N LEU A 112 -6.37 6.38 1.29
CA LEU A 112 -5.35 5.88 2.19
C LEU A 112 -4.03 5.65 1.45
N GLU A 113 -2.94 5.96 2.12
CA GLU A 113 -1.57 5.67 1.71
C GLU A 113 -1.09 4.43 2.48
N GLU A 114 -0.38 3.53 1.81
CA GLU A 114 0.15 2.32 2.44
C GLU A 114 1.33 2.66 3.36
N VAL A 115 1.20 2.31 4.65
CA VAL A 115 2.24 2.47 5.66
C VAL A 115 3.10 1.20 5.74
N SER A 116 2.47 0.02 5.73
CA SER A 116 3.19 -1.25 5.66
C SER A 116 2.30 -2.41 5.23
N LYS A 117 2.93 -3.42 4.61
CA LYS A 117 2.38 -4.77 4.46
C LYS A 117 3.38 -5.76 5.05
N SER A 118 2.92 -6.58 5.99
CA SER A 118 3.73 -7.60 6.65
C SER A 118 2.96 -8.91 6.77
N ALA A 119 3.67 -10.00 7.09
CA ALA A 119 3.05 -11.27 7.46
C ALA A 119 3.54 -11.68 8.85
N LYS A 120 2.62 -12.05 9.73
CA LYS A 120 2.88 -12.46 11.11
C LYS A 120 2.03 -13.69 11.44
N GLU A 121 2.67 -14.75 11.92
CA GLU A 121 1.98 -15.96 12.44
C GLU A 121 1.01 -16.63 11.43
N GLY A 122 1.20 -16.41 10.13
CA GLY A 122 0.34 -16.92 9.05
C GLY A 122 -0.73 -15.95 8.56
N ALA A 123 -0.92 -14.80 9.22
CA ALA A 123 -1.81 -13.73 8.78
C ALA A 123 -1.03 -12.54 8.18
N GLY A 124 -1.55 -11.96 7.10
CA GLY A 124 -1.11 -10.66 6.61
C GLY A 124 -1.60 -9.54 7.52
N VAL A 125 -0.73 -8.60 7.89
CA VAL A 125 -1.10 -7.36 8.57
C VAL A 125 -0.75 -6.19 7.65
N TRP A 126 -1.78 -5.49 7.18
CA TRP A 126 -1.64 -4.37 6.25
C TRP A 126 -2.13 -3.10 6.94
N THR A 127 -1.27 -2.08 7.02
CA THR A 127 -1.56 -0.80 7.65
C THR A 127 -1.53 0.31 6.62
N TYR A 128 -2.55 1.17 6.65
CA TYR A 128 -2.67 2.33 5.79
C TYR A 128 -3.06 3.56 6.63
N HIS A 129 -2.69 4.76 6.20
CA HIS A 129 -3.07 6.01 6.87
C HIS A 129 -3.72 7.02 5.91
N ASN A 130 -4.46 7.98 6.45
CA ASN A 130 -4.74 9.22 5.74
C ASN A 130 -3.78 10.33 6.25
N ALA A 131 -3.25 11.17 5.36
CA ALA A 131 -2.35 12.26 5.74
C ALA A 131 -3.08 13.56 6.17
N GLN A 132 -4.37 13.68 5.86
CA GLN A 132 -5.21 14.87 6.10
C GLN A 132 -6.12 14.71 7.34
N ARG A 133 -6.46 13.47 7.70
CA ARG A 133 -7.21 13.07 8.91
C ARG A 133 -6.35 12.05 9.68
N PRO A 134 -6.24 12.09 11.01
CA PRO A 134 -5.36 11.22 11.81
C PRO A 134 -5.91 9.78 11.96
N VAL A 135 -6.30 9.18 10.84
CA VAL A 135 -6.96 7.88 10.72
C VAL A 135 -5.94 6.84 10.27
N GLU A 136 -5.73 5.82 11.09
CA GLU A 136 -5.01 4.59 10.71
C GLU A 136 -5.99 3.44 10.51
N VAL A 137 -5.81 2.69 9.42
CA VAL A 137 -6.59 1.50 9.07
C VAL A 137 -5.67 0.30 9.09
N GLN A 138 -6.00 -0.68 9.93
CA GLN A 138 -5.29 -1.97 9.99
C GLN A 138 -6.21 -3.10 9.52
N LEU A 139 -5.75 -3.83 8.50
CA LEU A 139 -6.31 -5.12 8.08
C LEU A 139 -5.48 -6.25 8.71
N THR A 140 -6.17 -7.29 9.18
CA THR A 140 -5.54 -8.56 9.58
C THR A 140 -6.20 -9.67 8.78
N LEU A 141 -5.48 -10.29 7.86
CA LEU A 141 -6.01 -11.13 6.78
C LEU A 141 -5.40 -12.54 6.82
N THR A 142 -6.22 -13.57 6.66
CA THR A 142 -5.78 -14.95 6.44
C THR A 142 -6.20 -15.36 5.04
N GLU A 143 -5.28 -15.93 4.26
CA GLU A 143 -5.60 -16.47 2.94
C GLU A 143 -6.43 -17.75 3.07
N THR A 144 -7.54 -17.83 2.35
CA THR A 144 -8.49 -18.96 2.41
C THR A 144 -8.56 -19.76 1.11
N ALA A 145 -8.20 -19.15 -0.03
CA ALA A 145 -8.06 -19.81 -1.31
C ALA A 145 -7.08 -19.06 -2.23
N GLU A 146 -6.43 -19.77 -3.15
CA GLU A 146 -5.69 -19.18 -4.26
C GLU A 146 -6.12 -19.79 -5.61
N GLY A 147 -6.14 -18.94 -6.63
CA GLY A 147 -6.31 -19.31 -8.04
C GLY A 147 -5.12 -18.81 -8.87
N SER A 148 -5.19 -18.96 -10.19
CA SER A 148 -4.13 -18.50 -11.11
C SER A 148 -3.98 -16.97 -11.12
N GLU A 149 -5.08 -16.25 -10.91
CA GLU A 149 -5.17 -14.78 -11.09
C GLU A 149 -5.74 -14.08 -9.83
N TYR A 150 -6.12 -14.82 -8.79
CA TYR A 150 -6.71 -14.28 -7.56
C TYR A 150 -6.24 -15.00 -6.28
N ARG A 151 -6.38 -14.31 -5.14
CA ARG A 151 -6.30 -14.84 -3.77
C ARG A 151 -7.52 -14.37 -2.98
N SER A 152 -8.13 -15.27 -2.22
CA SER A 152 -9.25 -14.99 -1.32
C SER A 152 -8.76 -14.88 0.12
N TYR A 153 -9.39 -13.98 0.88
CA TYR A 153 -9.02 -13.68 2.25
C TYR A 153 -10.25 -13.58 3.15
N GLU A 154 -10.10 -14.06 4.38
CA GLU A 154 -10.97 -13.74 5.51
C GLU A 154 -10.16 -12.98 6.56
N GLY A 155 -10.78 -12.10 7.34
CA GLY A 155 -10.02 -11.30 8.29
C GLY A 155 -10.82 -10.31 9.09
N THR A 156 -10.13 -9.29 9.58
CA THR A 156 -10.73 -8.15 10.27
C THR A 156 -10.14 -6.83 9.80
N ILE A 157 -10.97 -5.79 9.84
CA ILE A 157 -10.57 -4.39 9.69
C ILE A 157 -10.76 -3.66 11.01
N ARG A 158 -9.87 -2.71 11.29
CA ARG A 158 -9.95 -1.80 12.44
C ARG A 158 -9.54 -0.40 12.02
N ILE A 159 -10.21 0.61 12.57
CA ILE A 159 -9.82 2.01 12.45
C ILE A 159 -9.28 2.51 13.81
N THR A 160 -8.29 3.39 13.79
CA THR A 160 -7.78 4.10 14.98
C THR A 160 -7.79 5.62 14.72
N ASP A 161 -8.56 6.37 15.52
CA ASP A 161 -8.60 7.84 15.57
C ASP A 161 -9.43 8.31 16.80
N PRO A 162 -8.92 9.19 17.67
CA PRO A 162 -7.83 8.87 18.61
C PRO A 162 -8.18 7.71 19.57
N ALA A 163 -9.42 7.24 19.54
CA ALA A 163 -9.86 6.00 20.15
C ALA A 163 -9.63 4.80 19.21
N LEU A 164 -9.62 3.60 19.79
CA LEU A 164 -9.52 2.36 19.04
C LEU A 164 -10.92 1.91 18.63
N GLY A 165 -11.21 1.95 17.33
CA GLY A 165 -12.49 1.52 16.77
C GLY A 165 -12.73 0.02 16.88
N ASP A 166 -13.97 -0.36 16.58
CA ASP A 166 -14.42 -1.74 16.57
C ASP A 166 -13.64 -2.60 15.57
N ILE A 167 -13.45 -3.87 15.92
CA ILE A 167 -12.85 -4.88 15.05
C ILE A 167 -13.99 -5.51 14.27
N ILE A 168 -14.07 -5.20 12.97
CA ILE A 168 -15.15 -5.62 12.09
C ILE A 168 -14.65 -6.80 11.24
N PRO A 169 -15.35 -7.94 11.20
CA PRO A 169 -14.97 -9.06 10.32
C PRO A 169 -15.13 -8.66 8.85
N ILE A 170 -14.29 -9.23 8.00
CA ILE A 170 -14.32 -9.01 6.54
C ILE A 170 -13.99 -10.28 5.76
N GLU A 171 -14.49 -10.32 4.53
CA GLU A 171 -14.11 -11.27 3.48
C GLU A 171 -13.74 -10.48 2.23
N GLY A 172 -12.87 -11.02 1.37
CA GLY A 172 -12.45 -10.31 0.17
C GLY A 172 -11.56 -11.10 -0.76
N THR A 173 -11.25 -10.49 -1.89
CA THR A 173 -10.35 -11.06 -2.90
C THR A 173 -9.35 -10.00 -3.35
N CYS A 174 -8.15 -10.44 -3.72
CA CYS A 174 -7.19 -9.66 -4.50
C CYS A 174 -6.83 -10.41 -5.78
N GLY A 175 -6.85 -9.76 -6.93
CA GLY A 175 -6.61 -10.41 -8.22
C GLY A 175 -6.87 -9.49 -9.41
N VAL A 176 -6.76 -10.06 -10.61
CA VAL A 176 -7.16 -9.46 -11.89
C VAL A 176 -8.30 -10.24 -12.54
#